data_AF-A0A0R3SH89-F1
#
_entry.id   AF-A0A0R3SH89-F1
#
_cell.length_a   1.000
_cell.length_b   1.000
_cell.length_c   1.000
_cell.angle_alpha   90.00
_cell.angle_beta   90.00
_cell.angle_gamma   90.00
#
_symmetry.space_group_name_H-M   'P 1'
#
loop_
_entity.id
_entity.type
_entity.pdbx_description
1 polymer ?
#
loop_
_entity_poly.entity_id
_entity_poly.type
_entity_poly.pdbx_seq_one_letter_code
_entity_poly.pdbx_strand_id
1 'polypeptide(L)'
;LLRREKCPIYNTSRPDSVETEIRQQVRRLHHHPAIVIWATNNEVEVAAAQSWYGPGTDKLEYRRRFKDSIAKIVEENEAPSGQAVDYIPRKVLLSSPGNGDASKDPYGIDPNPQDPLAGDVHFYSYVDDLWDECTYPVTRFTSEYGIMSLPGPLAWLRSLDKNQSHPDDWNIYGAMMLHRLHKKDGIEILRKYVFEKFGEPRGGATSVENYIIWTYLTQLYQAVAYKTHINHLERHRCTISNGTPSDDCSNVWKGQGNSMGHLYWQLNDIWAAPTWSTIDVAGQWKIAHYLAIRGTSTITHPIGRIIVSHIRDQVLINWVPPIKPSIKSAITIRILCPSIASFDQLPAILFENRVEQWEPNGCPIRITKFQKNQLLSRCPWGVLTTMIDNITQQTNDTALILTPKYMRPFWPKNVSLITVNSIKRVDRMYFSTPRPPFHWKQVFEISLISDVPEFYVWLIVDPYKDIDGWFTDNAFNMVTSNRKTVLYFLKGNSSLSPNELKNAIKIYSLGSVLT
;
A
#
# COMPACT_ATOMS: atom_id res chain seq x y z
N LEU A 1 20.67 -21.04 6.10
CA LEU A 1 21.31 -21.13 4.77
C LEU A 1 22.82 -20.87 4.81
N LEU A 2 23.33 -19.89 5.58
CA LEU A 2 24.79 -19.65 5.73
C LEU A 2 25.37 -19.97 7.13
N ARG A 3 24.56 -20.48 8.07
CA ARG A 3 25.05 -21.00 9.36
C ARG A 3 24.66 -22.48 9.47
N ARG A 4 25.68 -23.33 9.61
CA ARG A 4 25.72 -24.80 9.43
C ARG A 4 25.65 -25.13 7.93
N GLU A 5 26.74 -25.44 7.25
CA GLU A 5 27.80 -26.39 7.62
C GLU A 5 29.17 -25.76 7.37
N LYS A 6 30.09 -25.84 8.35
CA LYS A 6 31.50 -25.94 7.99
C LYS A 6 31.60 -27.22 7.18
N CYS A 7 31.62 -27.11 5.85
CA CYS A 7 31.77 -28.25 4.96
C CYS A 7 33.11 -28.91 5.31
N PRO A 8 33.12 -30.07 5.98
CA PRO A 8 34.31 -30.87 6.01
C PRO A 8 34.48 -31.36 4.58
N ILE A 9 35.69 -31.25 4.06
CA ILE A 9 36.19 -31.91 2.86
C ILE A 9 35.37 -33.19 2.59
N TYR A 10 34.50 -33.14 1.57
CA TYR A 10 33.89 -34.24 0.84
C TYR A 10 33.50 -35.50 1.64
N ASN A 11 32.21 -35.62 1.99
CA ASN A 11 31.54 -36.93 2.03
C ASN A 11 30.38 -36.91 1.01
N THR A 12 30.68 -37.31 -0.22
CA THR A 12 29.87 -37.21 -1.44
C THR A 12 28.73 -38.24 -1.58
N SER A 13 28.24 -38.83 -0.49
CA SER A 13 27.24 -39.90 -0.58
C SER A 13 25.78 -39.44 -0.53
N ARG A 14 25.50 -38.16 -0.21
CA ARG A 14 24.13 -37.62 -0.24
C ARG A 14 23.95 -36.65 -1.40
N PRO A 15 22.97 -36.86 -2.29
CA PRO A 15 22.63 -35.90 -3.33
C PRO A 15 22.19 -34.57 -2.69
N ASP A 16 22.57 -33.44 -3.29
CA ASP A 16 22.15 -32.11 -2.83
C ASP A 16 20.62 -32.01 -2.96
N SER A 17 19.92 -32.02 -1.83
CA SER A 17 18.47 -31.96 -1.79
C SER A 17 17.93 -30.65 -2.36
N VAL A 18 18.71 -29.56 -2.26
CA VAL A 18 18.32 -28.24 -2.79
C VAL A 18 18.45 -28.21 -4.30
N GLU A 19 19.47 -28.85 -4.88
CA GLU A 19 19.50 -29.04 -6.34
C GLU A 19 18.27 -29.81 -6.83
N THR A 20 17.93 -30.90 -6.14
CA THR A 20 16.74 -31.70 -6.48
C THR A 20 15.47 -30.87 -6.43
N GLU A 21 15.30 -30.07 -5.37
CA GLU A 21 14.18 -29.14 -5.21
C GLU A 21 14.12 -28.13 -6.36
N ILE A 22 15.21 -27.42 -6.66
CA ILE A 22 15.23 -26.37 -7.68
C ILE A 22 14.89 -26.94 -9.05
N ARG A 23 15.51 -28.07 -9.44
CA ARG A 23 15.21 -28.72 -10.74
C ARG A 23 13.73 -29.06 -10.85
N GLN A 24 13.14 -29.61 -9.79
CA GLN A 24 11.72 -29.95 -9.76
C GLN A 24 10.83 -28.70 -9.85
N GLN A 25 11.13 -27.65 -9.08
CA GLN A 25 10.30 -26.44 -9.04
C GLN A 25 10.37 -25.64 -10.34
N VAL A 26 11.55 -25.43 -10.91
CA VAL A 26 11.70 -24.67 -12.16
C VAL A 26 11.00 -25.40 -13.30
N ARG A 27 11.24 -26.71 -13.48
CA ARG A 27 10.53 -27.51 -14.50
C ARG A 27 9.02 -27.54 -14.31
N ARG A 28 8.55 -27.54 -13.06
CA ARG A 28 7.13 -27.49 -12.76
C ARG A 28 6.51 -26.14 -13.11
N LEU A 29 7.26 -25.05 -12.95
CA LEU A 29 6.69 -23.69 -12.96
C LEU A 29 7.01 -22.88 -14.22
N HIS A 30 8.08 -23.18 -14.96
CA HIS A 30 8.58 -22.32 -16.04
C HIS A 30 7.57 -22.09 -17.18
N HIS A 31 6.58 -22.98 -17.38
CA HIS A 31 5.55 -22.80 -18.39
C HIS A 31 4.46 -21.78 -18.00
N HIS A 32 4.47 -21.23 -16.77
CA HIS A 32 3.50 -20.22 -16.34
C HIS A 32 3.92 -18.80 -16.76
N PRO A 33 3.17 -18.09 -17.61
CA PRO A 33 3.52 -16.73 -18.05
C PRO A 33 3.42 -15.68 -16.94
N ALA A 34 2.77 -16.00 -15.82
CA ALA A 34 2.69 -15.13 -14.65
C ALA A 34 4.03 -14.96 -13.93
N ILE A 35 4.95 -15.92 -14.08
CA ILE A 35 6.33 -15.79 -13.61
C ILE A 35 7.07 -14.98 -14.68
N VAL A 36 7.78 -13.94 -14.24
CA VAL A 36 8.51 -13.03 -15.15
C VAL A 36 10.01 -12.97 -14.84
N ILE A 37 10.41 -13.43 -13.65
CA ILE A 37 11.79 -13.42 -13.18
C ILE A 37 11.98 -14.49 -12.10
N TRP A 38 13.19 -15.00 -11.97
CA TRP A 38 13.61 -15.86 -10.85
C TRP A 38 14.59 -15.10 -9.97
N ALA A 39 14.48 -15.24 -8.65
CA ALA A 39 15.47 -14.73 -7.70
C ALA A 39 15.93 -15.88 -6.80
N THR A 40 17.25 -16.04 -6.59
CA THR A 40 17.76 -17.23 -5.88
C THR A 40 17.49 -17.20 -4.38
N ASN A 41 17.28 -16.02 -3.79
CA ASN A 41 17.08 -15.83 -2.37
C ASN A 41 16.46 -14.46 -2.06
N ASN A 42 16.11 -14.26 -0.78
CA ASN A 42 15.71 -12.99 -0.20
C ASN A 42 16.80 -12.48 0.76
N GLU A 43 17.31 -11.28 0.51
CA GLU A 43 18.23 -10.49 1.36
C GLU A 43 19.55 -11.16 1.75
N VAL A 44 19.92 -12.32 1.18
CA VAL A 44 21.16 -13.00 1.58
C VAL A 44 22.39 -12.21 1.14
N GLU A 45 22.33 -11.55 -0.03
CA GLU A 45 23.41 -10.67 -0.50
C GLU A 45 23.60 -9.48 0.46
N VAL A 46 22.52 -8.82 0.87
CA VAL A 46 22.55 -7.70 1.82
C VAL A 46 23.09 -8.16 3.17
N ALA A 47 22.59 -9.28 3.68
CA ALA A 47 23.03 -9.84 4.95
C ALA A 47 24.53 -10.16 4.94
N ALA A 48 25.05 -10.66 3.81
CA ALA A 48 26.45 -10.92 3.57
C ALA A 48 27.29 -9.63 3.51
N ALA A 49 26.85 -8.63 2.74
CA ALA A 49 27.54 -7.36 2.56
C ALA A 49 27.58 -6.53 3.85
N GLN A 50 26.48 -6.52 4.61
CA GLN A 50 26.30 -5.72 5.83
C GLN A 50 26.58 -6.50 7.12
N SER A 51 27.05 -7.75 7.03
CA SER A 51 27.44 -8.58 8.18
C SER A 51 26.34 -8.73 9.25
N TRP A 52 25.07 -8.92 8.84
CA TRP A 52 23.93 -9.06 9.77
C TRP A 52 24.13 -10.15 10.83
N TYR A 53 24.88 -11.20 10.47
CA TYR A 53 25.19 -12.33 11.35
C TYR A 53 26.64 -12.32 11.83
N GLY A 54 27.27 -11.15 11.91
CA GLY A 54 28.66 -10.99 12.34
C GLY A 54 29.66 -10.96 11.17
N PRO A 55 30.92 -10.61 11.45
CA PRO A 55 31.95 -10.48 10.42
C PRO A 55 32.36 -11.85 9.84
N GLY A 56 32.90 -11.85 8.62
CA GLY A 56 33.54 -13.03 8.04
C GLY A 56 32.64 -13.89 7.16
N THR A 57 31.72 -13.29 6.40
CA THR A 57 31.04 -14.01 5.31
C THR A 57 32.08 -14.66 4.39
N ASP A 58 31.96 -15.97 4.21
CA ASP A 58 32.75 -16.71 3.21
C ASP A 58 32.19 -16.39 1.82
N LYS A 59 32.85 -15.45 1.14
CA LYS A 59 32.48 -15.02 -0.21
C LYS A 59 32.62 -16.14 -1.25
N LEU A 60 33.55 -17.08 -1.05
CA LEU A 60 33.69 -18.23 -1.94
C LEU A 60 32.51 -19.16 -1.79
N GLU A 61 32.09 -19.44 -0.56
CA GLU A 61 30.91 -20.28 -0.31
C GLU A 61 29.62 -19.62 -0.81
N TYR A 62 29.45 -18.31 -0.62
CA TYR A 62 28.31 -17.59 -1.18
C TYR A 62 28.27 -17.73 -2.71
N ARG A 63 29.40 -17.47 -3.39
CA ARG A 63 29.52 -17.62 -4.83
C ARG A 63 29.19 -19.05 -5.26
N ARG A 64 29.83 -20.05 -4.62
CA ARG A 64 29.63 -21.46 -4.91
C ARG A 64 28.16 -21.85 -4.81
N ARG A 65 27.47 -21.35 -3.78
CA ARG A 65 26.07 -21.71 -3.51
C ARG A 65 25.09 -20.98 -4.42
N PHE A 66 25.13 -19.65 -4.46
CA PHE A 66 24.09 -18.86 -5.13
C PHE A 66 24.36 -18.66 -6.62
N LYS A 67 25.63 -18.43 -7.00
CA LYS A 67 26.01 -18.14 -8.39
C LYS A 67 26.33 -19.41 -9.17
N ASP A 68 27.29 -20.20 -8.69
CA ASP A 68 27.83 -21.34 -9.44
C ASP A 68 26.94 -22.60 -9.33
N SER A 69 25.98 -22.62 -8.39
CA SER A 69 25.01 -23.71 -8.17
C SER A 69 23.57 -23.28 -8.41
N ILE A 70 22.93 -22.53 -7.51
CA ILE A 70 21.48 -22.26 -7.59
C ILE A 70 21.11 -21.52 -8.87
N ALA A 71 21.74 -20.37 -9.18
CA ALA A 71 21.42 -19.60 -10.37
C ALA A 71 21.62 -20.43 -11.65
N LYS A 72 22.76 -21.11 -11.76
CA LYS A 72 23.07 -22.00 -12.88
C LYS A 72 22.03 -23.12 -13.07
N ILE A 73 21.61 -23.77 -11.98
CA ILE A 73 20.57 -24.81 -12.05
C ILE A 73 19.24 -24.20 -12.52
N VAL A 74 18.87 -23.00 -12.07
CA VAL A 74 17.66 -22.34 -12.57
C VAL A 74 17.76 -22.06 -14.07
N GLU A 75 18.87 -21.46 -14.53
CA GLU A 75 19.12 -21.17 -15.95
C GLU A 75 19.04 -22.42 -16.84
N GLU A 76 19.67 -23.53 -16.41
CA GLU A 76 19.65 -24.81 -17.12
C GLU A 76 18.24 -25.41 -17.24
N ASN A 77 17.34 -25.13 -16.29
CA ASN A 77 16.00 -25.74 -16.25
C ASN A 77 14.88 -24.79 -16.70
N GLU A 78 15.16 -23.50 -16.88
CA GLU A 78 14.22 -22.52 -17.42
C GLU A 78 13.89 -22.82 -18.90
N ALA A 79 14.84 -23.43 -19.62
CA ALA A 79 14.69 -23.88 -20.99
C ALA A 79 15.16 -25.34 -21.18
N PRO A 80 14.35 -26.34 -20.78
CA PRO A 80 14.74 -27.74 -20.92
C PRO A 80 14.90 -28.14 -22.39
N SER A 81 15.87 -29.02 -22.67
CA SER A 81 16.27 -29.44 -24.01
C SER A 81 15.09 -29.98 -24.83
N GLY A 82 14.82 -29.38 -25.99
CA GLY A 82 13.73 -29.76 -26.92
C GLY A 82 12.72 -28.66 -27.24
N GLN A 83 13.03 -27.38 -26.99
CA GLN A 83 12.07 -26.28 -27.11
C GLN A 83 11.72 -25.86 -28.55
N ALA A 84 10.48 -25.37 -28.66
CA ALA A 84 10.00 -24.53 -29.75
C ALA A 84 10.92 -23.32 -29.95
N VAL A 85 11.14 -22.94 -31.22
CA VAL A 85 12.15 -21.97 -31.67
C VAL A 85 12.03 -20.57 -31.03
N ASP A 86 10.92 -20.25 -30.36
CA ASP A 86 10.56 -18.89 -29.92
C ASP A 86 10.57 -18.64 -28.39
N TYR A 87 10.97 -19.61 -27.55
CA TYR A 87 10.99 -19.38 -26.09
C TYR A 87 12.26 -18.64 -25.65
N ILE A 88 12.08 -17.51 -24.94
CA ILE A 88 13.17 -16.72 -24.34
C ILE A 88 13.23 -17.04 -22.83
N PRO A 89 14.32 -17.62 -22.31
CA PRO A 89 14.48 -17.87 -20.88
C PRO A 89 14.37 -16.58 -20.05
N ARG A 90 13.68 -16.65 -18.91
CA ARG A 90 13.59 -15.50 -17.99
C ARG A 90 14.91 -15.28 -17.27
N LYS A 91 15.10 -14.05 -16.83
CA LYS A 91 16.27 -13.66 -16.07
C LYS A 91 16.30 -14.32 -14.69
N VAL A 92 17.51 -14.66 -14.24
CA VAL A 92 17.79 -15.15 -12.88
C VAL A 92 18.59 -14.09 -12.14
N LEU A 93 17.99 -13.53 -11.08
CA LEU A 93 18.62 -12.60 -10.17
C LEU A 93 19.34 -13.36 -9.07
N LEU A 94 20.56 -12.95 -8.76
CA LEU A 94 21.35 -13.58 -7.71
C LEU A 94 20.74 -13.35 -6.31
N SER A 95 20.09 -12.22 -6.07
CA SER A 95 19.43 -11.87 -4.81
C SER A 95 18.34 -10.82 -5.08
N SER A 96 17.45 -10.62 -4.12
CA SER A 96 16.57 -9.45 -4.01
C SER A 96 16.66 -8.94 -2.56
N PRO A 97 17.10 -7.69 -2.33
CA PRO A 97 17.57 -6.76 -3.34
C PRO A 97 18.94 -7.18 -3.87
N GLY A 98 19.31 -6.65 -5.03
CA GLY A 98 20.65 -6.77 -5.62
C GLY A 98 20.80 -5.90 -6.86
N ASN A 99 22.04 -5.66 -7.32
CA ASN A 99 22.30 -4.72 -8.42
C ASN A 99 22.13 -5.32 -9.84
N GLY A 100 21.79 -6.60 -9.94
CA GLY A 100 21.61 -7.29 -11.23
C GLY A 100 22.86 -7.22 -12.12
N ASP A 101 22.68 -6.83 -13.39
CA ASP A 101 23.78 -6.80 -14.38
C ASP A 101 24.81 -5.68 -14.12
N ALA A 102 24.49 -4.73 -13.23
CA ALA A 102 25.43 -3.70 -12.83
C ALA A 102 26.50 -4.24 -11.85
N SER A 103 26.25 -5.40 -11.23
CA SER A 103 27.21 -6.05 -10.34
C SER A 103 28.50 -6.39 -11.08
N LYS A 104 29.63 -6.00 -10.48
CA LYS A 104 30.97 -6.35 -10.98
C LYS A 104 31.74 -7.21 -9.98
N ASP A 105 31.14 -7.53 -8.83
CA ASP A 105 31.78 -8.35 -7.82
C ASP A 105 31.88 -9.81 -8.31
N PRO A 106 33.08 -10.41 -8.34
CA PRO A 106 33.27 -11.76 -8.87
C PRO A 106 32.58 -12.83 -8.01
N TYR A 107 32.29 -12.55 -6.74
CA TYR A 107 31.58 -13.42 -5.82
C TYR A 107 30.07 -13.20 -5.82
N GLY A 108 29.61 -12.07 -6.38
CA GLY A 108 28.20 -11.69 -6.41
C GLY A 108 27.72 -11.10 -5.09
N ILE A 109 28.62 -10.48 -4.32
CA ILE A 109 28.28 -9.70 -3.13
C ILE A 109 28.79 -8.29 -3.37
N ASP A 110 27.94 -7.41 -3.88
CA ASP A 110 28.33 -6.02 -4.09
C ASP A 110 28.59 -5.30 -2.74
N PRO A 111 29.48 -4.30 -2.70
CA PRO A 111 29.69 -3.49 -1.50
C PRO A 111 28.42 -2.78 -1.02
N ASN A 112 27.56 -2.40 -1.97
CA ASN A 112 26.22 -1.88 -1.71
C ASN A 112 25.20 -2.62 -2.60
N PRO A 113 24.59 -3.72 -2.12
CA PRO A 113 23.57 -4.44 -2.87
C PRO A 113 22.23 -3.69 -2.99
N GLN A 114 22.09 -2.57 -2.29
CA GLN A 114 20.89 -1.71 -2.30
C GLN A 114 21.20 -0.37 -2.98
N ASP A 115 21.98 -0.39 -4.06
CA ASP A 115 22.31 0.85 -4.79
C ASP A 115 21.06 1.37 -5.51
N PRO A 116 20.53 2.57 -5.15
CA PRO A 116 19.35 3.12 -5.82
C PRO A 116 19.56 3.39 -7.32
N LEU A 117 20.79 3.40 -7.81
CA LEU A 117 21.13 3.59 -9.23
C LEU A 117 20.99 2.32 -10.07
N ALA A 118 20.90 1.14 -9.46
CA ALA A 118 20.88 -0.17 -10.10
C ALA A 118 19.86 -1.12 -9.48
N GLY A 119 19.51 -2.19 -10.20
CA GLY A 119 18.73 -3.31 -9.65
C GLY A 119 17.45 -2.93 -8.90
N ASP A 120 17.28 -3.53 -7.72
CA ASP A 120 16.16 -3.31 -6.80
C ASP A 120 16.61 -3.00 -5.37
N VAL A 121 15.72 -2.42 -4.55
CA VAL A 121 15.99 -1.97 -3.17
C VAL A 121 14.87 -2.40 -2.23
N HIS A 122 15.23 -2.73 -0.99
CA HIS A 122 14.31 -2.96 0.13
C HIS A 122 14.39 -1.78 1.11
N PHE A 123 13.29 -1.03 1.27
CA PHE A 123 13.26 0.17 2.11
C PHE A 123 12.34 0.03 3.32
N TYR A 124 12.91 0.09 4.51
CA TYR A 124 12.18 0.15 5.77
C TYR A 124 12.75 1.24 6.68
N SER A 125 11.88 2.12 7.19
CA SER A 125 12.21 3.02 8.30
C SER A 125 11.13 2.96 9.37
N TYR A 126 11.57 3.01 10.63
CA TYR A 126 10.72 3.00 11.82
C TYR A 126 10.98 4.23 12.71
N VAL A 127 11.81 5.16 12.23
CA VAL A 127 12.24 6.35 12.95
C VAL A 127 11.87 7.63 12.20
N ASP A 128 11.85 7.57 10.87
CA ASP A 128 11.54 8.71 10.02
C ASP A 128 10.04 8.90 9.85
N ASP A 129 9.67 10.07 9.35
CA ASP A 129 8.31 10.41 8.96
C ASP A 129 7.96 9.78 7.60
N LEU A 130 7.14 8.72 7.61
CA LEU A 130 6.74 8.02 6.39
C LEU A 130 5.64 8.76 5.60
N TRP A 131 5.09 9.87 6.11
CA TRP A 131 4.22 10.74 5.33
C TRP A 131 4.99 11.84 4.59
N ASP A 132 6.28 12.02 4.91
CA ASP A 132 7.19 12.88 4.16
C ASP A 132 7.79 12.10 2.98
N GLU A 133 7.58 12.60 1.76
CA GLU A 133 8.13 12.00 0.55
C GLU A 133 9.66 12.01 0.56
N CYS A 134 10.29 12.97 1.25
CA CYS A 134 11.74 13.11 1.30
C CYS A 134 12.43 12.10 2.22
N THR A 135 11.67 11.25 2.90
CA THR A 135 12.18 10.10 3.63
C THR A 135 12.57 8.95 2.68
N TYR A 136 11.93 8.86 1.52
CA TYR A 136 12.07 7.71 0.61
C TYR A 136 13.22 7.89 -0.39
N PRO A 137 13.91 6.80 -0.77
CA PRO A 137 14.88 6.84 -1.85
C PRO A 137 14.19 6.78 -3.22
N VAL A 138 14.75 7.50 -4.20
CA VAL A 138 14.41 7.31 -5.60
C VAL A 138 15.24 6.14 -6.16
N THR A 139 14.58 5.03 -6.47
CA THR A 139 15.22 3.77 -6.91
C THR A 139 14.78 3.37 -8.31
N ARG A 140 15.51 2.46 -8.98
CA ARG A 140 15.03 1.85 -10.24
C ARG A 140 13.80 0.98 -10.02
N PHE A 141 13.81 0.21 -8.93
CA PHE A 141 12.72 -0.64 -8.52
C PHE A 141 12.78 -0.79 -6.99
N THR A 142 11.66 -0.64 -6.30
CA THR A 142 11.58 -0.96 -4.86
C THR A 142 10.79 -2.25 -4.68
N SER A 143 11.48 -3.36 -4.45
CA SER A 143 10.89 -4.70 -4.36
C SER A 143 10.34 -5.03 -2.97
N GLU A 144 10.74 -4.28 -1.95
CA GLU A 144 10.10 -4.32 -0.64
C GLU A 144 10.07 -2.94 0.01
N TYR A 145 8.94 -2.64 0.66
CA TYR A 145 8.83 -1.54 1.60
C TYR A 145 7.57 -1.71 2.45
N GLY A 146 7.59 -1.21 3.67
CA GLY A 146 6.34 -1.09 4.42
C GLY A 146 6.45 -0.63 5.86
N ILE A 147 5.28 -0.51 6.48
CA ILE A 147 5.09 -0.28 7.91
C ILE A 147 3.94 -1.17 8.40
N MET A 148 4.00 -1.59 9.67
CA MET A 148 2.96 -2.44 10.25
C MET A 148 1.67 -1.68 10.51
N SER A 149 0.58 -2.43 10.63
CA SER A 149 -0.70 -1.99 11.20
C SER A 149 -1.37 -3.12 11.97
N LEU A 150 -2.35 -2.79 12.83
CA LEU A 150 -3.12 -3.80 13.54
C LEU A 150 -4.02 -4.60 12.58
N PRO A 151 -4.28 -5.89 12.86
CA PRO A 151 -5.22 -6.69 12.08
C PRO A 151 -6.65 -6.20 12.28
N GLY A 152 -7.51 -6.44 11.28
CA GLY A 152 -8.94 -6.13 11.41
C GLY A 152 -9.56 -6.84 12.62
N PRO A 153 -10.58 -6.27 13.26
CA PRO A 153 -11.16 -6.84 14.48
C PRO A 153 -11.85 -8.19 14.26
N LEU A 154 -12.29 -8.51 13.04
CA LEU A 154 -12.80 -9.85 12.72
C LEU A 154 -11.67 -10.90 12.78
N ALA A 155 -10.53 -10.61 12.14
CA ALA A 155 -9.36 -11.47 12.20
C ALA A 155 -8.84 -11.61 13.64
N TRP A 156 -8.81 -10.51 14.39
CA TRP A 156 -8.42 -10.53 15.80
C TRP A 156 -9.37 -11.40 16.63
N LEU A 157 -10.69 -11.17 16.56
CA LEU A 157 -11.69 -11.96 17.29
C LEU A 157 -11.56 -13.47 17.00
N ARG A 158 -11.32 -13.85 15.75
CA ARG A 158 -11.16 -15.27 15.36
C ARG A 158 -9.90 -15.93 15.93
N SER A 159 -8.95 -15.14 16.42
CA SER A 159 -7.75 -15.65 17.10
C SER A 159 -7.92 -15.81 18.61
N LEU A 160 -9.01 -15.29 19.17
CA LEU A 160 -9.35 -15.36 20.59
C LEU A 160 -10.30 -16.53 20.86
N ASP A 161 -10.33 -17.00 22.11
CA ASP A 161 -11.42 -17.85 22.57
C ASP A 161 -12.68 -17.00 22.75
N LYS A 162 -13.65 -17.14 21.83
CA LYS A 162 -14.89 -16.35 21.83
C LYS A 162 -15.71 -16.49 23.11
N ASN A 163 -15.60 -17.62 23.80
CA ASN A 163 -16.35 -17.86 25.04
C ASN A 163 -15.65 -17.30 26.28
N GLN A 164 -14.39 -16.88 26.15
CA GLN A 164 -13.53 -16.44 27.27
C GLN A 164 -12.80 -15.12 27.00
N SER A 165 -13.14 -14.40 25.93
CA SER A 165 -12.43 -13.15 25.59
C SER A 165 -12.54 -12.15 26.74
N HIS A 166 -11.38 -11.77 27.27
CA HIS A 166 -11.23 -10.78 28.33
C HIS A 166 -11.11 -9.37 27.70
N PRO A 167 -11.56 -8.29 28.35
CA PRO A 167 -11.36 -6.94 27.84
C PRO A 167 -9.88 -6.61 27.50
N ASP A 168 -8.92 -7.23 28.21
CA ASP A 168 -7.48 -7.07 27.94
C ASP A 168 -7.03 -7.70 26.61
N ASP A 169 -7.77 -8.68 26.06
CA ASP A 169 -7.46 -9.23 24.73
C ASP A 169 -7.64 -8.17 23.63
N TRP A 170 -8.44 -7.14 23.88
CA TRP A 170 -8.69 -6.02 22.97
C TRP A 170 -7.80 -4.80 23.28
N ASN A 171 -6.91 -4.92 24.26
CA ASN A 171 -5.93 -3.89 24.59
C ASN A 171 -4.69 -4.06 23.71
N ILE A 172 -4.23 -2.98 23.06
CA ILE A 172 -3.01 -3.02 22.23
C ILE A 172 -1.73 -3.25 23.06
N TYR A 173 -1.80 -3.05 24.39
CA TYR A 173 -0.76 -3.39 25.35
C TYR A 173 -1.06 -4.68 26.14
N GLY A 174 -2.17 -5.34 25.83
CA GLY A 174 -2.58 -6.57 26.51
C GLY A 174 -1.63 -7.73 26.25
N ALA A 175 -1.62 -8.71 27.15
CA ALA A 175 -0.67 -9.81 27.12
C ALA A 175 -0.73 -10.60 25.80
N MET A 176 -1.94 -10.84 25.28
CA MET A 176 -2.14 -11.53 24.00
C MET A 176 -1.60 -10.73 22.81
N MET A 177 -1.81 -9.41 22.78
CA MET A 177 -1.28 -8.55 21.72
C MET A 177 0.25 -8.56 21.69
N LEU A 178 0.88 -8.42 22.86
CA LEU A 178 2.33 -8.45 22.98
C LEU A 178 2.92 -9.82 22.62
N HIS A 179 2.21 -10.92 22.95
CA HIS A 179 2.59 -12.27 22.52
C HIS A 179 2.54 -12.44 21.00
N ARG A 180 1.51 -11.88 20.32
CA ARG A 180 1.35 -11.95 18.86
C ARG A 180 2.28 -11.01 18.10
N LEU A 181 2.84 -9.99 18.75
CA LEU A 181 3.72 -9.02 18.13
C LEU A 181 5.14 -9.59 17.92
N HIS A 182 5.48 -9.88 16.67
CA HIS A 182 6.80 -10.43 16.31
C HIS A 182 7.78 -9.41 15.73
N LYS A 183 7.45 -8.11 15.82
CA LYS A 183 8.38 -7.02 15.53
C LYS A 183 8.77 -6.33 16.82
N LYS A 184 10.08 -6.32 17.09
CA LYS A 184 10.67 -5.59 18.20
C LYS A 184 10.18 -4.13 18.22
N ASP A 185 9.75 -3.67 19.40
CA ASP A 185 9.23 -2.33 19.67
C ASP A 185 7.97 -1.94 18.85
N GLY A 186 7.25 -2.92 18.29
CA GLY A 186 6.20 -2.67 17.32
C GLY A 186 5.04 -1.82 17.82
N ILE A 187 4.54 -2.04 19.04
CA ILE A 187 3.46 -1.22 19.60
C ILE A 187 3.92 0.23 19.81
N GLU A 188 5.15 0.45 20.27
CA GLU A 188 5.70 1.80 20.45
C GLU A 188 5.89 2.53 19.11
N ILE A 189 6.30 1.81 18.05
CA ILE A 189 6.37 2.35 16.69
C ILE A 189 4.98 2.79 16.22
N LEU A 190 3.96 1.92 16.37
CA LEU A 190 2.58 2.25 16.00
C LEU A 190 2.05 3.44 16.79
N ARG A 191 2.29 3.46 18.11
CA ARG A 191 1.89 4.56 18.99
C ARG A 191 2.53 5.87 18.56
N LYS A 192 3.86 5.89 18.36
CA LYS A 192 4.59 7.09 17.91
C LYS A 192 3.93 7.70 16.68
N TYR A 193 3.73 6.88 15.65
CA TYR A 193 3.16 7.36 14.38
C TYR A 193 1.72 7.83 14.48
N VAL A 194 0.90 7.16 15.30
CA VAL A 194 -0.46 7.62 15.58
C VAL A 194 -0.45 9.00 16.26
N PHE A 195 0.33 9.15 17.34
CA PHE A 195 0.41 10.41 18.08
C PHE A 195 1.00 11.56 17.25
N GLU A 196 1.94 11.27 16.36
CA GLU A 196 2.56 12.27 15.49
C GLU A 196 1.56 12.84 14.47
N LYS A 197 0.79 11.97 13.79
CA LYS A 197 -0.10 12.39 12.68
C LYS A 197 -1.51 12.74 13.10
N PHE A 198 -2.03 12.06 14.13
CA PHE A 198 -3.43 12.18 14.55
C PHE A 198 -3.58 12.85 15.92
N GLY A 199 -2.52 12.84 16.74
CA GLY A 199 -2.61 13.24 18.14
C GLY A 199 -3.16 12.09 19.00
N GLU A 200 -3.63 12.44 20.20
CA GLU A 200 -4.24 11.45 21.08
C GLU A 200 -5.63 11.02 20.55
N PRO A 201 -5.84 9.71 20.26
CA PRO A 201 -7.13 9.19 19.83
C PRO A 201 -8.20 9.40 20.90
N ARG A 202 -9.47 9.52 20.52
CA ARG A 202 -10.55 9.40 21.52
C ARG A 202 -10.60 7.99 22.10
N GLY A 203 -11.06 7.87 23.34
CA GLY A 203 -11.39 6.57 23.92
C GLY A 203 -12.62 5.95 23.27
N GLY A 204 -12.64 4.61 23.16
CA GLY A 204 -13.85 3.85 22.85
C GLY A 204 -14.72 3.64 24.10
N ALA A 205 -16.04 3.50 23.92
CA ALA A 205 -16.96 3.17 25.02
C ALA A 205 -16.79 1.73 25.52
N THR A 206 -16.18 0.86 24.71
CA THR A 206 -15.85 -0.53 25.03
C THR A 206 -14.41 -0.83 24.64
N SER A 207 -13.81 -1.89 25.21
CA SER A 207 -12.46 -2.34 24.81
C SER A 207 -12.39 -2.69 23.31
N VAL A 208 -13.46 -3.30 22.77
CA VAL A 208 -13.60 -3.62 21.34
C VAL A 208 -13.63 -2.34 20.49
N GLU A 209 -14.41 -1.33 20.88
CA GLU A 209 -14.43 -0.07 20.14
C GLU A 209 -13.07 0.63 20.21
N ASN A 210 -12.41 0.62 21.37
CA ASN A 210 -11.07 1.18 21.52
C ASN A 210 -10.07 0.49 20.58
N TYR A 211 -10.11 -0.84 20.49
CA TYR A 211 -9.32 -1.60 19.52
C TYR A 211 -9.62 -1.20 18.07
N ILE A 212 -10.89 -1.00 17.71
CA ILE A 212 -11.29 -0.59 16.36
C ILE A 212 -10.73 0.80 16.02
N ILE A 213 -10.75 1.75 16.97
CA ILE A 213 -10.17 3.08 16.79
C ILE A 213 -8.67 2.99 16.54
N TRP A 214 -7.94 2.22 17.35
CA TRP A 214 -6.51 1.97 17.15
C TRP A 214 -6.22 1.27 15.81
N THR A 215 -7.05 0.31 15.42
CA THR A 215 -6.94 -0.38 14.13
C THR A 215 -7.14 0.59 12.97
N TYR A 216 -8.16 1.44 13.05
CA TYR A 216 -8.42 2.49 12.07
C TYR A 216 -7.21 3.42 11.91
N LEU A 217 -6.67 3.95 13.00
CA LEU A 217 -5.57 4.92 12.95
C LEU A 217 -4.26 4.31 12.46
N THR A 218 -3.92 3.09 12.92
CA THR A 218 -2.70 2.40 12.47
C THR A 218 -2.79 1.97 11.01
N GLN A 219 -3.94 1.49 10.55
CA GLN A 219 -4.15 1.15 9.14
C GLN A 219 -4.21 2.38 8.23
N LEU A 220 -4.78 3.50 8.70
CA LEU A 220 -4.79 4.76 7.94
C LEU A 220 -3.38 5.33 7.83
N TYR A 221 -2.58 5.28 8.90
CA TYR A 221 -1.16 5.66 8.84
C TYR A 221 -0.42 4.85 7.78
N GLN A 222 -0.56 3.52 7.82
CA GLN A 222 0.04 2.61 6.84
C GLN A 222 -0.39 2.93 5.41
N ALA A 223 -1.68 3.20 5.20
CA ALA A 223 -2.23 3.52 3.88
C ALA A 223 -1.65 4.80 3.29
N VAL A 224 -1.59 5.88 4.08
CA VAL A 224 -1.02 7.15 3.61
C VAL A 224 0.47 6.98 3.37
N ALA A 225 1.23 6.30 4.25
CA ALA A 225 2.64 6.00 4.02
C ALA A 225 2.88 5.24 2.69
N TYR A 226 2.07 4.22 2.40
CA TYR A 226 2.21 3.45 1.15
C TYR A 226 1.89 4.32 -0.05
N LYS A 227 0.80 5.10 0.01
CA LYS A 227 0.43 6.04 -1.06
C LYS A 227 1.52 7.09 -1.29
N THR A 228 2.13 7.61 -0.23
CA THR A 228 3.27 8.55 -0.30
C THR A 228 4.45 7.93 -1.04
N HIS A 229 4.87 6.71 -0.67
CA HIS A 229 6.00 6.04 -1.34
C HIS A 229 5.69 5.72 -2.81
N ILE A 230 4.49 5.21 -3.11
CA ILE A 230 4.03 4.94 -4.48
C ILE A 230 4.06 6.22 -5.32
N ASN A 231 3.50 7.31 -4.80
CA ASN A 231 3.51 8.61 -5.46
C ASN A 231 4.93 9.11 -5.73
N HIS A 232 5.81 9.01 -4.74
CA HIS A 232 7.20 9.40 -4.86
C HIS A 232 7.91 8.66 -6.00
N LEU A 233 7.79 7.32 -6.05
CA LEU A 233 8.39 6.52 -7.11
C LEU A 233 7.76 6.80 -8.48
N GLU A 234 6.43 6.85 -8.57
CA GLU A 234 5.76 7.12 -9.85
C GLU A 234 6.10 8.50 -10.41
N ARG A 235 6.27 9.53 -9.57
CA ARG A 235 6.71 10.88 -9.97
C ARG A 235 8.09 10.85 -10.65
N HIS A 236 8.94 9.87 -10.33
CA HIS A 236 10.28 9.70 -10.87
C HIS A 236 10.37 8.64 -11.98
N ARG A 237 9.25 8.13 -12.51
CA ARG A 237 9.23 7.06 -13.53
C ARG A 237 9.98 7.41 -14.82
N CYS A 238 9.94 8.66 -15.26
CA CYS A 238 10.49 9.08 -16.56
C CYS A 238 11.53 10.20 -16.45
N THR A 239 12.13 10.36 -15.26
CA THR A 239 13.15 11.37 -15.03
C THR A 239 14.43 10.69 -14.56
N ILE A 240 15.58 11.26 -14.93
CA ILE A 240 16.86 10.96 -14.31
C ILE A 240 17.37 12.27 -13.72
N SER A 241 17.68 12.25 -12.44
CA SER A 241 18.24 13.40 -11.73
C SER A 241 19.63 13.74 -12.25
N ASN A 242 19.87 15.00 -12.60
CA ASN A 242 21.17 15.49 -13.11
C ASN A 242 22.06 16.10 -12.00
N GLY A 243 21.65 16.00 -10.73
CA GLY A 243 22.27 16.59 -9.55
C GLY A 243 21.22 16.77 -8.45
N THR A 244 21.58 17.16 -7.22
CA THR A 244 20.57 17.44 -6.18
C THR A 244 19.60 18.51 -6.68
N PRO A 245 18.33 18.17 -6.99
CA PRO A 245 17.45 19.15 -7.59
C PRO A 245 17.12 20.25 -6.58
N SER A 246 17.11 21.51 -7.02
CA SER A 246 16.76 22.63 -6.16
C SER A 246 15.27 22.63 -5.79
N ASP A 247 14.43 21.95 -6.57
CA ASP A 247 12.98 21.80 -6.41
C ASP A 247 12.53 20.37 -6.04
N ASP A 248 13.43 19.53 -5.53
CA ASP A 248 13.12 18.17 -5.06
C ASP A 248 13.74 17.85 -3.68
N CYS A 249 13.51 16.65 -3.18
CA CYS A 249 14.06 16.16 -1.92
C CYS A 249 15.60 16.17 -1.93
N SER A 250 16.20 16.57 -0.81
CA SER A 250 17.66 16.74 -0.69
C SER A 250 18.43 15.43 -0.75
N ASN A 251 17.75 14.30 -0.53
CA ASN A 251 18.30 12.95 -0.61
C ASN A 251 18.28 12.36 -2.03
N VAL A 252 17.85 13.13 -3.05
CA VAL A 252 17.89 12.73 -4.46
C VAL A 252 19.23 13.13 -5.09
N TRP A 253 20.02 12.14 -5.49
CA TRP A 253 21.37 12.31 -6.05
C TRP A 253 21.38 12.17 -7.57
N LYS A 254 22.49 12.60 -8.18
CA LYS A 254 22.71 12.46 -9.62
C LYS A 254 22.59 11.00 -10.05
N GLY A 255 21.83 10.76 -11.12
CA GLY A 255 21.63 9.45 -11.73
C GLY A 255 20.38 8.70 -11.24
N GLN A 256 19.79 9.10 -10.11
CA GLN A 256 18.57 8.45 -9.60
C GLN A 256 17.34 8.81 -10.43
N GLY A 257 16.36 7.91 -10.48
CA GLY A 257 15.12 8.07 -11.24
C GLY A 257 14.81 6.84 -12.07
N ASN A 258 14.03 6.98 -13.14
CA ASN A 258 13.49 5.87 -13.92
C ASN A 258 12.93 4.75 -13.02
N SER A 259 12.12 5.14 -12.04
CA SER A 259 11.47 4.21 -11.11
C SER A 259 10.37 3.45 -11.83
N MET A 260 10.62 2.17 -12.13
CA MET A 260 9.77 1.35 -12.99
C MET A 260 8.93 0.31 -12.24
N GLY A 261 9.03 0.27 -10.91
CA GLY A 261 8.11 -0.53 -10.12
C GLY A 261 8.29 -0.44 -8.62
N HIS A 262 7.26 -0.87 -7.92
CA HIS A 262 7.18 -0.90 -6.48
C HIS A 262 6.38 -2.13 -6.04
N LEU A 263 6.90 -2.90 -5.08
CA LEU A 263 6.23 -4.03 -4.45
C LEU A 263 6.28 -3.78 -2.95
N TYR A 264 5.12 -3.58 -2.33
CA TYR A 264 5.06 -3.37 -0.89
C TYR A 264 5.17 -4.72 -0.16
N TRP A 265 5.86 -4.70 0.96
CA TRP A 265 5.80 -5.76 1.94
C TRP A 265 4.63 -5.47 2.89
N GLN A 266 3.65 -6.34 3.08
CA GLN A 266 3.38 -7.60 2.37
C GLN A 266 1.90 -7.64 1.96
N LEU A 267 1.50 -8.57 1.10
CA LEU A 267 0.10 -8.66 0.66
C LEU A 267 -0.82 -9.15 1.78
N ASN A 268 -0.55 -10.37 2.29
CA ASN A 268 -1.46 -11.11 3.15
C ASN A 268 -0.85 -11.46 4.52
N ASP A 269 -1.67 -11.97 5.43
CA ASP A 269 -1.25 -12.56 6.70
C ASP A 269 -1.35 -14.08 6.72
N ILE A 270 -0.48 -14.71 7.52
CA ILE A 270 -0.55 -16.15 7.86
C ILE A 270 -1.36 -16.40 9.14
N TRP A 271 -1.49 -15.40 10.01
CA TRP A 271 -2.20 -15.47 11.29
C TRP A 271 -2.57 -14.05 11.77
N ALA A 272 -3.42 -13.93 12.79
CA ALA A 272 -3.83 -12.62 13.32
C ALA A 272 -2.73 -12.02 14.21
N ALA A 273 -2.02 -11.03 13.68
CA ALA A 273 -0.99 -10.27 14.38
C ALA A 273 -0.83 -8.88 13.75
N PRO A 274 -0.18 -7.92 14.44
CA PRO A 274 0.30 -6.71 13.79
C PRO A 274 1.38 -7.05 12.75
N THR A 275 1.13 -6.70 11.49
CA THR A 275 2.01 -7.02 10.36
C THR A 275 1.94 -5.90 9.32
N TRP A 276 2.78 -6.01 8.30
CA TRP A 276 2.79 -5.13 7.12
C TRP A 276 1.72 -5.48 6.08
N SER A 277 0.85 -6.46 6.36
CA SER A 277 -0.15 -6.90 5.39
C SER A 277 -1.14 -5.79 5.05
N THR A 278 -1.73 -5.87 3.86
CA THR A 278 -2.92 -5.07 3.50
C THR A 278 -4.19 -5.93 3.43
N ILE A 279 -4.06 -7.25 3.47
CA ILE A 279 -5.14 -8.23 3.60
C ILE A 279 -4.84 -9.09 4.83
N ASP A 280 -5.74 -9.13 5.81
CA ASP A 280 -5.53 -9.92 7.02
C ASP A 280 -5.84 -11.41 6.83
N VAL A 281 -5.61 -12.23 7.87
CA VAL A 281 -5.80 -13.69 7.81
C VAL A 281 -7.26 -14.10 7.62
N ALA A 282 -8.22 -13.24 7.95
CA ALA A 282 -9.63 -13.46 7.65
C ALA A 282 -9.98 -13.09 6.19
N GLY A 283 -8.99 -12.68 5.39
CA GLY A 283 -9.17 -12.20 4.03
C GLY A 283 -9.79 -10.80 3.96
N GLN A 284 -9.87 -10.08 5.08
CA GLN A 284 -10.42 -8.73 5.11
C GLN A 284 -9.37 -7.75 4.61
N TRP A 285 -9.80 -6.83 3.75
CA TRP A 285 -8.94 -5.75 3.29
C TRP A 285 -8.79 -4.69 4.38
N LYS A 286 -7.55 -4.30 4.65
CA LYS A 286 -7.20 -3.16 5.49
C LYS A 286 -7.33 -1.84 4.70
N ILE A 287 -7.32 -0.71 5.41
CA ILE A 287 -7.42 0.63 4.78
C ILE A 287 -6.38 0.81 3.66
N ALA A 288 -5.15 0.32 3.83
CA ALA A 288 -4.08 0.42 2.83
C ALA A 288 -4.42 -0.26 1.49
N HIS A 289 -5.16 -1.38 1.50
CA HIS A 289 -5.53 -2.06 0.25
C HIS A 289 -6.51 -1.23 -0.59
N TYR A 290 -7.43 -0.53 0.08
CA TYR A 290 -8.37 0.38 -0.58
C TYR A 290 -7.67 1.67 -1.02
N LEU A 291 -7.06 2.39 -0.08
CA LEU A 291 -6.62 3.77 -0.28
C LEU A 291 -5.30 3.89 -1.05
N ALA A 292 -4.35 2.99 -0.79
CA ALA A 292 -3.06 2.99 -1.48
C ALA A 292 -3.10 2.07 -2.68
N ILE A 293 -3.26 0.76 -2.47
CA ILE A 293 -3.02 -0.23 -3.52
C ILE A 293 -4.02 -0.12 -4.67
N ARG A 294 -5.33 -0.09 -4.36
CA ARG A 294 -6.35 0.17 -5.38
C ARG A 294 -6.44 1.64 -5.74
N GLY A 295 -6.34 2.53 -4.76
CA GLY A 295 -6.43 3.98 -4.95
C GLY A 295 -5.33 4.58 -5.82
N THR A 296 -4.22 3.90 -6.10
CA THR A 296 -3.20 4.33 -7.07
C THR A 296 -3.12 3.45 -8.30
N SER A 297 -3.95 2.40 -8.41
CA SER A 297 -3.95 1.51 -9.57
C SER A 297 -4.36 2.24 -10.84
N THR A 298 -3.68 1.96 -11.96
CA THR A 298 -4.03 2.54 -13.26
C THR A 298 -5.41 2.08 -13.75
N ILE A 299 -5.87 0.91 -13.32
CA ILE A 299 -7.19 0.35 -13.70
C ILE A 299 -8.33 1.23 -13.17
N THR A 300 -8.16 1.86 -12.01
CA THR A 300 -9.17 2.76 -11.44
C THR A 300 -9.04 4.20 -11.96
N HIS A 301 -8.06 4.47 -12.82
CA HIS A 301 -7.71 5.80 -13.33
C HIS A 301 -7.57 5.80 -14.86
N PRO A 302 -8.67 5.56 -15.62
CA PRO A 302 -8.63 5.40 -17.07
C PRO A 302 -8.19 6.66 -17.84
N ILE A 303 -8.30 7.84 -17.24
CA ILE A 303 -7.84 9.15 -17.74
C ILE A 303 -6.57 9.65 -17.04
N GLY A 304 -5.89 8.76 -16.31
CA GLY A 304 -4.73 9.10 -15.49
C GLY A 304 -5.11 9.58 -14.10
N ARG A 305 -4.10 9.89 -13.30
CA ARG A 305 -4.24 10.27 -11.89
C ARG A 305 -3.40 11.50 -11.55
N ILE A 306 -3.84 12.27 -10.56
CA ILE A 306 -3.03 13.36 -10.00
C ILE A 306 -2.20 12.81 -8.84
N ILE A 307 -0.93 13.20 -8.79
CA ILE A 307 -0.05 13.06 -7.65
C ILE A 307 0.10 14.44 -7.01
N VAL A 308 -0.25 14.53 -5.73
CA VAL A 308 0.00 15.69 -4.88
C VAL A 308 1.19 15.35 -3.99
N SER A 309 2.30 16.03 -4.24
CA SER A 309 3.58 15.78 -3.60
C SER A 309 3.95 16.91 -2.66
N HIS A 310 4.34 16.57 -1.43
CA HIS A 310 4.75 17.51 -0.40
C HIS A 310 6.26 17.46 -0.28
N ILE A 311 6.92 18.50 -0.74
CA ILE A 311 8.38 18.55 -0.80
C ILE A 311 8.81 19.82 -0.08
N ARG A 312 9.33 19.64 1.15
CA ARG A 312 9.72 20.75 2.02
C ARG A 312 8.55 21.75 2.19
N ASP A 313 8.70 22.95 1.65
CA ASP A 313 7.75 24.06 1.78
C ASP A 313 6.84 24.19 0.54
N GLN A 314 6.87 23.21 -0.35
CA GLN A 314 6.15 23.23 -1.63
C GLN A 314 5.17 22.07 -1.76
N VAL A 315 4.09 22.34 -2.49
CA VAL A 315 3.13 21.33 -2.94
C VAL A 315 3.22 21.25 -4.46
N LEU A 316 3.76 20.15 -4.97
CA LEU A 316 3.85 19.87 -6.40
C LEU A 316 2.64 19.06 -6.86
N ILE A 317 2.10 19.41 -8.02
CA ILE A 317 0.98 18.71 -8.64
C ILE A 317 1.45 18.14 -9.97
N ASN A 318 1.48 16.82 -10.05
CA ASN A 318 1.81 16.09 -11.27
C ASN A 318 0.59 15.31 -11.75
N TRP A 319 0.40 15.26 -13.06
CA TRP A 319 -0.57 14.36 -13.68
C TRP A 319 0.18 13.21 -14.34
N VAL A 320 -0.22 11.98 -14.02
CA VAL A 320 0.31 10.77 -14.64
C VAL A 320 -0.70 10.28 -15.68
N PRO A 321 -0.42 10.40 -16.98
CA PRO A 321 -1.30 9.92 -18.03
C PRO A 321 -1.42 8.39 -17.96
N PRO A 322 -2.56 7.81 -18.40
CA PRO A 322 -2.72 6.36 -18.46
C PRO A 322 -1.83 5.76 -19.55
N ILE A 323 -1.30 4.56 -19.34
CA ILE A 323 -0.47 3.86 -20.36
C ILE A 323 -1.34 3.26 -21.48
N LYS A 324 -2.57 2.86 -21.16
CA LYS A 324 -3.52 2.25 -22.11
C LYS A 324 -4.92 2.83 -21.90
N PRO A 325 -5.17 4.10 -22.29
CA PRO A 325 -6.49 4.70 -22.14
C PRO A 325 -7.51 4.01 -23.06
N SER A 326 -8.76 3.93 -22.61
CA SER A 326 -9.86 3.50 -23.48
C SER A 326 -10.20 4.54 -24.54
N ILE A 327 -10.06 5.83 -24.22
CA ILE A 327 -10.31 6.96 -25.12
C ILE A 327 -9.21 8.00 -24.89
N LYS A 328 -8.55 8.44 -25.98
CA LYS A 328 -7.63 9.58 -25.96
C LYS A 328 -8.42 10.85 -26.29
N SER A 329 -8.68 11.67 -25.29
CA SER A 329 -9.44 12.93 -25.42
C SER A 329 -8.83 14.02 -24.54
N ALA A 330 -9.18 15.27 -24.83
CA ALA A 330 -8.81 16.39 -23.98
C ALA A 330 -9.36 16.20 -22.57
N ILE A 331 -8.56 16.54 -21.57
CA ILE A 331 -8.93 16.47 -20.16
C ILE A 331 -8.91 17.86 -19.53
N THR A 332 -9.72 18.06 -18.50
CA THR A 332 -9.66 19.23 -17.62
C THR A 332 -9.19 18.77 -16.26
N ILE A 333 -8.17 19.43 -15.73
CA ILE A 333 -7.63 19.18 -14.39
C ILE A 333 -7.97 20.37 -13.51
N ARG A 334 -8.61 20.11 -12.37
CA ARG A 334 -8.95 21.12 -11.37
C ARG A 334 -8.37 20.76 -10.01
N ILE A 335 -7.82 21.76 -9.32
CA ILE A 335 -7.40 21.67 -7.93
C ILE A 335 -8.34 22.56 -7.12
N LEU A 336 -9.09 21.93 -6.24
CA LEU A 336 -10.17 22.54 -5.48
C LEU A 336 -9.81 22.57 -3.99
N CYS A 337 -10.22 23.63 -3.30
CA CYS A 337 -10.24 23.69 -1.85
C CYS A 337 -11.69 23.63 -1.35
N PRO A 338 -12.19 22.43 -1.00
CA PRO A 338 -13.51 22.30 -0.39
C PRO A 338 -13.51 22.79 1.05
N SER A 339 -14.68 23.21 1.52
CA SER A 339 -14.93 23.42 2.94
C SER A 339 -14.92 22.07 3.66
N ILE A 340 -14.49 22.08 4.92
CA ILE A 340 -14.63 20.93 5.82
C ILE A 340 -15.81 21.07 6.78
N ALA A 341 -16.47 22.23 6.76
CA ALA A 341 -17.55 22.56 7.69
C ALA A 341 -18.95 22.31 7.11
N SER A 342 -19.13 22.44 5.79
CA SER A 342 -20.41 22.27 5.13
C SER A 342 -20.25 21.92 3.65
N PHE A 343 -21.21 21.17 3.10
CA PHE A 343 -21.34 20.89 1.66
C PHE A 343 -21.94 22.05 0.86
N ASP A 344 -22.60 23.01 1.52
CA ASP A 344 -23.27 24.15 0.85
C ASP A 344 -22.27 25.18 0.33
N GLN A 345 -21.05 25.17 0.88
CA GLN A 345 -19.98 26.04 0.45
C GLN A 345 -19.32 25.48 -0.80
N LEU A 346 -19.48 26.18 -1.93
CA LEU A 346 -18.82 25.82 -3.18
C LEU A 346 -17.29 25.81 -2.98
N PRO A 347 -16.60 24.76 -3.45
CA PRO A 347 -15.16 24.66 -3.29
C PRO A 347 -14.45 25.76 -4.09
N ALA A 348 -13.44 26.38 -3.48
CA ALA A 348 -12.64 27.39 -4.18
C ALA A 348 -11.77 26.70 -5.25
N ILE A 349 -11.81 27.20 -6.49
CA ILE A 349 -10.94 26.72 -7.56
C ILE A 349 -9.56 27.35 -7.37
N LEU A 350 -8.59 26.55 -6.97
CA LEU A 350 -7.22 27.02 -6.77
C LEU A 350 -6.43 27.07 -8.08
N PHE A 351 -6.74 26.14 -8.98
CA PHE A 351 -6.13 25.98 -10.30
C PHE A 351 -7.06 25.21 -11.23
N GLU A 352 -7.08 25.58 -12.50
CA GLU A 352 -7.75 24.86 -13.59
C GLU A 352 -6.85 24.90 -14.82
N ASN A 353 -6.68 23.76 -15.50
CA ASN A 353 -5.98 23.68 -16.77
C ASN A 353 -6.61 22.62 -17.67
N ARG A 354 -6.68 22.92 -18.96
CA ARG A 354 -7.14 21.99 -19.99
C ARG A 354 -5.94 21.44 -20.75
N VAL A 355 -5.81 20.12 -20.81
CA VAL A 355 -4.75 19.44 -21.56
C VAL A 355 -5.38 18.87 -22.84
N GLU A 356 -5.06 19.50 -23.97
CA GLU A 356 -5.64 19.09 -25.26
C GLU A 356 -4.91 17.89 -25.88
N GLN A 357 -3.58 17.92 -25.86
CA GLN A 357 -2.73 16.89 -26.46
C GLN A 357 -1.80 16.30 -25.40
N TRP A 358 -1.74 14.97 -25.35
CA TRP A 358 -0.93 14.22 -24.40
C TRP A 358 -0.65 12.82 -24.94
N GLU A 359 0.37 12.14 -24.42
CA GLU A 359 0.71 10.77 -24.85
C GLU A 359 0.43 9.74 -23.75
N PRO A 360 -0.08 8.54 -24.09
CA PRO A 360 -0.40 7.50 -23.13
C PRO A 360 0.86 6.73 -22.71
N ASN A 361 1.82 7.42 -22.11
CA ASN A 361 3.15 6.88 -21.81
C ASN A 361 3.38 6.61 -20.31
N GLY A 362 2.44 6.99 -19.43
CA GLY A 362 2.61 6.83 -17.99
C GLY A 362 3.64 7.78 -17.37
N CYS A 363 4.18 8.74 -18.12
CA CYS A 363 5.20 9.66 -17.65
C CYS A 363 4.57 10.88 -16.96
N PRO A 364 4.91 11.15 -15.68
CA PRO A 364 4.36 12.29 -14.96
C PRO A 364 4.67 13.63 -15.64
N ILE A 365 3.64 14.46 -15.77
CA ILE A 365 3.74 15.83 -16.27
C ILE A 365 3.47 16.77 -15.09
N ARG A 366 4.39 17.69 -14.81
CA ARG A 366 4.17 18.73 -13.79
C ARG A 366 3.11 19.71 -14.28
N ILE A 367 2.00 19.80 -13.57
CA ILE A 367 0.86 20.66 -13.92
C ILE A 367 1.00 22.03 -13.26
N THR A 368 1.29 22.05 -11.97
CA THR A 368 1.49 23.30 -11.22
C THR A 368 2.28 23.05 -9.94
N LYS A 369 2.66 24.13 -9.26
CA LYS A 369 3.26 24.09 -7.93
C LYS A 369 2.76 25.24 -7.08
N PHE A 370 2.68 25.02 -5.77
CA PHE A 370 2.31 26.04 -4.79
C PHE A 370 3.36 26.12 -3.69
N GLN A 371 3.62 27.33 -3.19
CA GLN A 371 4.24 27.47 -1.86
C GLN A 371 3.21 27.11 -0.80
N LYS A 372 3.56 26.26 0.16
CA LYS A 372 2.65 25.72 1.18
C LYS A 372 1.93 26.83 1.95
N ASN A 373 2.64 27.86 2.37
CA ASN A 373 2.04 28.98 3.11
C ASN A 373 1.04 29.78 2.27
N GLN A 374 1.34 30.03 0.99
CA GLN A 374 0.42 30.72 0.07
C GLN A 374 -0.79 29.84 -0.30
N LEU A 375 -0.59 28.53 -0.36
CA LEU A 375 -1.68 27.58 -0.56
C LEU A 375 -2.62 27.59 0.63
N LEU A 376 -2.08 27.51 1.85
CA LEU A 376 -2.87 27.53 3.09
C LEU A 376 -3.59 28.87 3.32
N SER A 377 -3.06 30.00 2.84
CA SER A 377 -3.80 31.27 2.90
C SER A 377 -5.04 31.28 2.00
N ARG A 378 -5.04 30.52 0.89
CA ARG A 378 -6.19 30.35 -0.01
C ARG A 378 -7.06 29.15 0.36
N CYS A 379 -6.48 28.18 1.05
CA CYS A 379 -7.12 26.94 1.48
C CYS A 379 -6.82 26.67 2.96
N PRO A 380 -7.48 27.40 3.88
CA PRO A 380 -7.12 27.41 5.30
C PRO A 380 -7.27 26.05 5.97
N TRP A 381 -8.16 25.21 5.47
CA TRP A 381 -8.41 23.87 6.00
C TRP A 381 -7.34 22.85 5.60
N GLY A 382 -6.48 23.17 4.63
CA GLY A 382 -5.43 22.28 4.16
C GLY A 382 -5.96 21.02 3.47
N VAL A 383 -7.14 21.07 2.85
CA VAL A 383 -7.73 19.96 2.10
C VAL A 383 -7.77 20.30 0.63
N LEU A 384 -7.15 19.46 -0.21
CA LEU A 384 -7.26 19.56 -1.65
C LEU A 384 -8.10 18.43 -2.20
N THR A 385 -9.01 18.77 -3.11
CA THR A 385 -9.63 17.80 -4.01
C THR A 385 -9.07 18.01 -5.40
N THR A 386 -8.48 16.97 -5.97
CA THR A 386 -8.01 16.97 -7.36
C THR A 386 -9.05 16.29 -8.21
N MET A 387 -9.45 16.93 -9.30
CA MET A 387 -10.44 16.40 -10.23
C MET A 387 -9.86 16.38 -11.64
N ILE A 388 -10.01 15.24 -12.31
CA ILE A 388 -9.74 15.10 -13.74
C ILE A 388 -11.06 14.70 -14.39
N ASP A 389 -11.46 15.41 -15.42
CA ASP A 389 -12.64 15.05 -16.21
C ASP A 389 -12.39 15.18 -17.70
N ASN A 390 -13.08 14.32 -18.46
CA ASN A 390 -13.28 14.46 -19.88
C ASN A 390 -14.79 14.32 -20.19
N ILE A 391 -15.14 14.16 -21.46
CA ILE A 391 -16.54 14.08 -21.92
C ILE A 391 -17.30 12.89 -21.30
N THR A 392 -16.62 11.80 -20.91
CA THR A 392 -17.27 10.53 -20.50
C THR A 392 -16.90 10.05 -19.10
N GLN A 393 -15.83 10.57 -18.50
CA GLN A 393 -15.22 10.06 -17.28
C GLN A 393 -14.79 11.21 -16.37
N GLN A 394 -14.90 10.97 -15.06
CA GLN A 394 -14.37 11.84 -14.02
C GLN A 394 -13.68 10.99 -12.97
N THR A 395 -12.50 11.41 -12.53
CA THR A 395 -11.77 10.83 -11.41
C THR A 395 -11.41 11.92 -10.41
N ASN A 396 -11.63 11.62 -9.13
CA ASN A 396 -11.39 12.55 -8.03
C ASN A 396 -10.50 11.88 -6.98
N ASP A 397 -9.60 12.65 -6.38
CA ASP A 397 -8.80 12.23 -5.23
C ASP A 397 -8.71 13.38 -4.21
N THR A 398 -8.40 13.05 -2.97
CA THR A 398 -8.26 14.01 -1.88
C THR A 398 -6.88 13.89 -1.26
N ALA A 399 -6.22 15.03 -1.08
CA ALA A 399 -4.94 15.14 -0.40
C ALA A 399 -5.05 16.11 0.78
N LEU A 400 -4.43 15.75 1.91
CA LEU A 400 -4.38 16.58 3.10
C LEU A 400 -3.01 17.26 3.18
N ILE A 401 -2.99 18.59 3.10
CA ILE A 401 -1.78 19.44 3.24
C ILE A 401 -1.30 19.53 4.69
N LEU A 402 -2.22 19.37 5.62
CA LEU A 402 -1.98 19.36 7.06
C LEU A 402 -2.22 17.94 7.59
N THR A 403 -1.45 17.55 8.61
CA THR A 403 -1.74 16.30 9.32
C THR A 403 -3.08 16.42 10.04
N PRO A 404 -3.84 15.33 10.20
CA PRO A 404 -5.10 15.32 10.94
C PRO A 404 -5.04 15.99 12.33
N LYS A 405 -3.92 15.82 13.05
CA LYS A 405 -3.64 16.49 14.32
C LYS A 405 -3.79 18.02 14.26
N TYR A 406 -3.26 18.66 13.20
CA TYR A 406 -3.35 20.10 13.00
C TYR A 406 -4.67 20.55 12.40
N MET A 407 -5.39 19.63 11.75
CA MET A 407 -6.73 19.89 11.23
C MET A 407 -7.80 19.88 12.35
N ARG A 408 -7.56 19.13 13.45
CA ARG A 408 -8.48 18.93 14.57
C ARG A 408 -9.26 20.18 15.02
N PRO A 409 -8.62 21.35 15.23
CA PRO A 409 -9.31 22.55 15.71
C PRO A 409 -10.37 23.11 14.75
N PHE A 410 -10.31 22.72 13.48
CA PHE A 410 -11.19 23.23 12.43
C PHE A 410 -12.42 22.34 12.17
N TRP A 411 -12.45 21.12 12.71
CA TRP A 411 -13.64 20.26 12.56
C TRP A 411 -14.82 20.80 13.37
N PRO A 412 -16.06 20.67 12.83
CA PRO A 412 -17.27 20.98 13.60
C PRO A 412 -17.33 20.17 14.90
N LYS A 413 -17.73 20.80 16.02
CA LYS A 413 -17.75 20.16 17.36
C LYS A 413 -18.95 19.24 17.62
N ASN A 414 -20.04 19.38 16.87
CA ASN A 414 -21.30 18.66 17.06
C ASN A 414 -21.60 17.75 15.85
N VAL A 415 -20.74 16.76 15.61
CA VAL A 415 -20.87 15.90 14.41
C VAL A 415 -21.91 14.81 14.66
N SER A 416 -23.08 14.91 14.02
CA SER A 416 -23.92 13.75 13.71
C SER A 416 -23.29 13.00 12.53
N LEU A 417 -22.55 11.98 12.94
CA LEU A 417 -21.78 11.01 12.19
C LEU A 417 -22.60 10.38 11.06
N ILE A 418 -21.95 10.20 9.90
CA ILE A 418 -22.43 9.51 8.71
C ILE A 418 -23.49 8.46 9.05
N THR A 419 -24.66 8.58 8.45
CA THR A 419 -25.77 7.66 8.71
C THR A 419 -26.01 6.74 7.52
N VAL A 420 -26.43 5.51 7.84
CA VAL A 420 -26.93 4.57 6.82
C VAL A 420 -28.35 4.97 6.46
N ASN A 421 -28.49 5.70 5.35
CA ASN A 421 -29.76 6.12 4.79
C ASN A 421 -30.61 4.91 4.36
N SER A 422 -30.03 3.95 3.64
CA SER A 422 -30.73 2.70 3.31
C SER A 422 -29.79 1.54 3.03
N ILE A 423 -30.28 0.31 3.23
CA ILE A 423 -29.64 -0.92 2.77
C ILE A 423 -30.68 -1.71 1.96
N LYS A 424 -30.32 -2.09 0.74
CA LYS A 424 -31.20 -2.86 -0.15
C LYS A 424 -30.47 -4.08 -0.69
N ARG A 425 -31.17 -5.20 -0.83
CA ARG A 425 -30.61 -6.37 -1.52
C ARG A 425 -30.54 -6.07 -3.02
N VAL A 426 -29.44 -6.48 -3.65
CA VAL A 426 -29.22 -6.33 -5.09
C VAL A 426 -29.45 -7.68 -5.76
N ASP A 427 -30.50 -7.77 -6.59
CA ASP A 427 -30.87 -9.01 -7.29
C ASP A 427 -30.21 -9.14 -8.67
N ARG A 428 -29.82 -8.02 -9.29
CA ARG A 428 -29.14 -7.98 -10.59
C ARG A 428 -27.93 -7.06 -10.52
N MET A 429 -26.78 -7.55 -11.00
CA MET A 429 -25.54 -6.77 -11.04
C MET A 429 -25.21 -6.34 -12.47
N TYR A 430 -24.72 -5.11 -12.62
CA TYR A 430 -24.18 -4.64 -13.88
C TYR A 430 -22.80 -5.26 -14.16
N PHE A 431 -22.45 -5.41 -15.44
CA PHE A 431 -21.16 -5.99 -15.84
C PHE A 431 -19.96 -5.15 -15.36
N SER A 432 -20.13 -3.84 -15.28
CA SER A 432 -19.09 -2.89 -14.81
C SER A 432 -18.86 -2.90 -13.30
N THR A 433 -19.70 -3.60 -12.52
CA THR A 433 -19.56 -3.62 -11.06
C THR A 433 -18.35 -4.45 -10.63
N PRO A 434 -17.44 -3.90 -9.80
CA PRO A 434 -16.33 -4.67 -9.22
C PRO A 434 -16.84 -5.90 -8.46
N ARG A 435 -16.24 -7.06 -8.71
CA ARG A 435 -16.63 -8.34 -8.10
C ARG A 435 -15.55 -8.80 -7.13
N PRO A 436 -15.92 -9.40 -5.98
CA PRO A 436 -14.95 -9.97 -5.06
C PRO A 436 -14.32 -11.25 -5.66
N PRO A 437 -13.13 -11.66 -5.18
CA PRO A 437 -12.43 -12.86 -5.63
C PRO A 437 -12.97 -14.16 -5.00
N PHE A 438 -14.24 -14.19 -4.60
CA PHE A 438 -14.88 -15.34 -3.95
C PHE A 438 -16.33 -15.48 -4.43
N HIS A 439 -16.94 -16.65 -4.23
CA HIS A 439 -18.36 -16.84 -4.48
C HIS A 439 -19.21 -16.16 -3.39
N TRP A 440 -20.19 -15.34 -3.82
CA TRP A 440 -21.12 -14.63 -2.95
C TRP A 440 -22.55 -15.13 -3.15
N LYS A 441 -23.37 -15.00 -2.09
CA LYS A 441 -24.80 -15.39 -2.11
C LYS A 441 -25.73 -14.19 -2.01
N GLN A 442 -25.31 -13.15 -1.30
CA GLN A 442 -26.07 -11.91 -1.16
C GLN A 442 -25.17 -10.72 -1.44
N VAL A 443 -25.76 -9.71 -2.08
CA VAL A 443 -25.14 -8.40 -2.25
C VAL A 443 -26.11 -7.36 -1.73
N PHE A 444 -25.57 -6.38 -1.02
CA PHE A 444 -26.33 -5.28 -0.45
C PHE A 444 -25.80 -3.96 -0.99
N GLU A 445 -26.69 -3.10 -1.47
CA GLU A 445 -26.40 -1.70 -1.73
C GLU A 445 -26.61 -0.90 -0.45
N ILE A 446 -25.57 -0.19 -0.01
CA ILE A 446 -25.56 0.62 1.20
C ILE A 446 -25.44 2.08 0.79
N SER A 447 -26.50 2.85 1.04
CA SER A 447 -26.54 4.29 0.82
C SER A 447 -26.23 5.01 2.12
N LEU A 448 -25.21 5.87 2.08
CA LEU A 448 -24.74 6.70 3.17
C LEU A 448 -25.10 8.16 2.91
N ILE A 449 -25.38 8.88 3.98
CA ILE A 449 -25.51 10.34 3.98
C ILE A 449 -24.67 10.93 5.11
N SER A 450 -24.01 12.05 4.84
CA SER A 450 -23.28 12.83 5.82
C SER A 450 -23.81 14.25 5.85
N ASP A 451 -23.92 14.84 7.04
CA ASP A 451 -24.34 16.24 7.18
C ASP A 451 -23.18 17.21 6.91
N VAL A 452 -21.95 16.75 7.14
CA VAL A 452 -20.71 17.53 6.93
C VAL A 452 -19.68 16.73 6.12
N PRO A 453 -18.69 17.40 5.50
CA PRO A 453 -17.60 16.72 4.82
C PRO A 453 -16.82 15.75 5.73
N GLU A 454 -16.58 14.54 5.24
CA GLU A 454 -15.95 13.45 6.01
C GLU A 454 -14.79 12.80 5.26
N PHE A 455 -13.75 12.42 6.00
CA PHE A 455 -12.49 11.92 5.45
C PHE A 455 -12.24 10.49 5.89
N TYR A 456 -11.73 9.69 4.95
CA TYR A 456 -11.35 8.29 5.16
C TYR A 456 -12.45 7.49 5.87
N VAL A 457 -13.66 7.57 5.35
CA VAL A 457 -14.85 6.89 5.85
C VAL A 457 -14.63 5.38 5.76
N TRP A 458 -14.69 4.72 6.91
CA TRP A 458 -14.41 3.31 7.09
C TRP A 458 -15.64 2.58 7.64
N LEU A 459 -16.23 1.75 6.80
CA LEU A 459 -17.31 0.85 7.17
C LEU A 459 -16.72 -0.45 7.68
N ILE A 460 -17.27 -0.93 8.78
CA ILE A 460 -16.94 -2.22 9.33
C ILE A 460 -18.21 -2.93 9.79
N VAL A 461 -18.28 -4.24 9.55
CA VAL A 461 -19.34 -5.05 10.15
C VAL A 461 -18.86 -5.53 11.51
N ASP A 462 -19.74 -5.47 12.50
CA ASP A 462 -19.49 -5.96 13.86
C ASP A 462 -18.80 -7.34 13.82
N PRO A 463 -17.57 -7.46 14.34
CA PRO A 463 -16.80 -8.70 14.27
C PRO A 463 -17.54 -9.87 14.92
N TYR A 464 -18.40 -9.64 15.91
CA TYR A 464 -19.18 -10.69 16.57
C TYR A 464 -20.28 -11.30 15.71
N LYS A 465 -20.62 -10.69 14.57
CA LYS A 465 -21.44 -11.37 13.55
C LYS A 465 -20.68 -12.51 12.89
N ASP A 466 -19.36 -12.51 12.97
CA ASP A 466 -18.46 -13.55 12.45
C ASP A 466 -18.72 -13.92 10.97
N ILE A 467 -19.02 -12.91 10.16
CA ILE A 467 -19.31 -13.10 8.74
C ILE A 467 -18.12 -12.72 7.87
N ASP A 468 -17.95 -13.45 6.78
CA ASP A 468 -17.03 -13.07 5.72
C ASP A 468 -17.77 -12.19 4.69
N GLY A 469 -17.21 -11.02 4.41
CA GLY A 469 -17.69 -10.19 3.31
C GLY A 469 -16.67 -9.19 2.82
N TRP A 470 -17.09 -8.36 1.88
CA TRP A 470 -16.24 -7.41 1.20
C TRP A 470 -17.02 -6.19 0.71
N PHE A 471 -16.49 -4.99 0.96
CA PHE A 471 -17.01 -3.75 0.42
C PHE A 471 -16.34 -3.41 -0.92
N THR A 472 -17.11 -2.95 -1.91
CA THR A 472 -16.56 -2.51 -3.21
C THR A 472 -15.58 -1.36 -3.10
N ASP A 473 -15.84 -0.48 -2.13
CA ASP A 473 -15.12 0.73 -1.84
C ASP A 473 -15.19 0.99 -0.33
N ASN A 474 -14.10 1.47 0.25
CA ASN A 474 -13.97 1.80 1.67
C ASN A 474 -12.79 2.77 1.84
N ALA A 475 -12.65 3.40 3.01
CA ALA A 475 -11.66 4.47 3.24
C ALA A 475 -11.77 5.65 2.25
N PHE A 476 -12.97 5.88 1.71
CA PHE A 476 -13.25 6.95 0.76
C PHE A 476 -13.52 8.27 1.47
N ASN A 477 -13.46 9.38 0.72
CA ASN A 477 -13.79 10.71 1.24
C ASN A 477 -15.19 11.14 0.74
N MET A 478 -15.96 11.82 1.59
CA MET A 478 -17.24 12.44 1.27
C MET A 478 -17.07 13.95 1.39
N VAL A 479 -16.54 14.60 0.36
CA VAL A 479 -16.10 16.01 0.44
C VAL A 479 -16.88 16.92 -0.48
N THR A 480 -17.10 16.49 -1.73
CA THR A 480 -17.88 17.24 -2.72
C THR A 480 -19.31 16.74 -2.85
N SER A 481 -19.66 15.66 -2.17
CA SER A 481 -20.99 15.05 -2.16
C SER A 481 -21.31 14.58 -0.75
N ASN A 482 -22.52 14.89 -0.30
CA ASN A 482 -23.07 14.45 0.98
C ASN A 482 -23.61 13.01 0.93
N ARG A 483 -23.63 12.37 -0.24
CA ARG A 483 -24.11 11.00 -0.43
C ARG A 483 -23.04 10.12 -1.05
N LYS A 484 -22.99 8.87 -0.60
CA LYS A 484 -22.15 7.82 -1.16
C LYS A 484 -22.92 6.49 -1.16
N THR A 485 -22.75 5.71 -2.21
CA THR A 485 -23.26 4.34 -2.29
C THR A 485 -22.10 3.37 -2.43
N VAL A 486 -22.13 2.27 -1.66
CA VAL A 486 -21.18 1.17 -1.75
C VAL A 486 -21.92 -0.16 -1.75
N LEU A 487 -21.33 -1.19 -2.35
CA LEU A 487 -21.88 -2.54 -2.28
C LEU A 487 -21.12 -3.37 -1.26
N TYR A 488 -21.85 -4.21 -0.52
CA TYR A 488 -21.30 -5.21 0.37
C TYR A 488 -21.67 -6.61 -0.13
N PHE A 489 -20.66 -7.41 -0.42
CA PHE A 489 -20.80 -8.79 -0.86
C PHE A 489 -20.62 -9.74 0.32
N LEU A 490 -21.64 -10.56 0.60
CA LEU A 490 -21.59 -11.58 1.64
C LEU A 490 -21.15 -12.91 1.05
N LYS A 491 -20.10 -13.51 1.62
CA LYS A 491 -19.57 -14.81 1.20
C LYS A 491 -20.59 -15.93 1.48
N GLY A 492 -20.64 -16.92 0.59
CA GLY A 492 -21.82 -17.78 0.40
C GLY A 492 -22.31 -18.66 1.55
N ASN A 493 -21.59 -18.78 2.66
CA ASN A 493 -21.94 -19.66 3.77
C ASN A 493 -22.88 -19.01 4.80
N SER A 494 -23.06 -17.69 4.74
CA SER A 494 -23.90 -16.92 5.67
C SER A 494 -25.11 -16.30 4.98
N SER A 495 -26.13 -15.94 5.75
CA SER A 495 -27.28 -15.17 5.28
C SER A 495 -27.60 -14.07 6.27
N LEU A 496 -27.90 -12.88 5.77
CA LEU A 496 -28.32 -11.71 6.55
C LEU A 496 -29.52 -11.03 5.89
N SER A 497 -30.40 -10.47 6.70
CA SER A 497 -31.38 -9.49 6.25
C SER A 497 -30.75 -8.09 6.15
N PRO A 498 -31.33 -7.18 5.34
CA PRO A 498 -30.88 -5.79 5.29
C PRO A 498 -30.89 -5.09 6.65
N ASN A 499 -31.87 -5.40 7.52
CA ASN A 499 -31.96 -4.82 8.86
C ASN A 499 -30.86 -5.35 9.79
N GLU A 500 -30.56 -6.65 9.75
CA GLU A 500 -29.44 -7.21 10.53
C GLU A 500 -28.10 -6.61 10.10
N LEU A 501 -27.90 -6.44 8.79
CA LEU A 501 -26.70 -5.78 8.29
C LEU A 501 -26.65 -4.30 8.72
N LYS A 502 -27.77 -3.58 8.64
CA LYS A 502 -27.85 -2.17 9.07
C LYS A 502 -27.45 -2.00 10.54
N ASN A 503 -27.92 -2.89 11.41
CA ASN A 503 -27.59 -2.87 12.84
C ASN A 503 -26.16 -3.33 13.14
N ALA A 504 -25.53 -4.07 12.23
CA ALA A 504 -24.17 -4.57 12.41
C ALA A 504 -23.10 -3.62 11.86
N ILE A 505 -23.44 -2.71 10.95
CA ILE A 505 -22.46 -1.76 10.39
C ILE A 505 -22.12 -0.68 11.41
N LYS A 506 -20.83 -0.50 11.66
CA LYS A 506 -20.25 0.65 12.35
C LYS A 506 -19.48 1.48 11.33
N ILE A 507 -19.52 2.80 11.50
CA ILE A 507 -18.88 3.75 10.59
C ILE A 507 -17.90 4.60 11.38
N TYR A 508 -16.66 4.65 10.90
CA TYR A 508 -15.60 5.50 11.44
C TYR A 508 -15.15 6.48 10.37
N SER A 509 -14.76 7.67 10.76
CA SER A 509 -14.16 8.67 9.88
C SER A 509 -13.10 9.40 10.68
N LEU A 510 -12.26 10.18 9.99
CA LEU A 510 -11.23 10.95 10.67
C LEU A 510 -11.82 11.92 11.71
N GLY A 511 -12.98 12.52 11.42
CA GLY A 511 -13.72 13.31 12.40
C GLY A 511 -14.13 12.44 13.60
N SER A 512 -14.78 11.30 13.35
CA SER A 512 -15.34 10.46 14.40
C SER A 512 -14.32 9.81 15.34
N VAL A 513 -13.08 9.61 14.92
CA VAL A 513 -12.03 9.04 15.79
C VAL A 513 -11.21 10.10 16.54
N LEU A 514 -11.30 11.38 16.14
CA LEU A 514 -10.52 12.47 16.73
C LEU A 514 -11.34 13.43 17.59
N THR A 515 -12.65 13.54 17.39
CA THR A 515 -13.57 14.31 18.23
C THR A 515 -14.37 13.36 19.09
#